data_AF-A0A958J3B6-F1
#
_entry.id   AF-A0A958J3B6-F1
#
_cell.length_a   1.000
_cell.length_b   1.000
_cell.length_c   1.000
_cell.angle_alpha   90.00
_cell.angle_beta   90.00
_cell.angle_gamma   90.00
#
_symmetry.space_group_name_H-M   'P 1'
#
loop_
_entity.id
_entity.type
_entity.pdbx_description
1 polymer ?
#
loop_
_entity_poly.entity_id
_entity_poly.type
_entity_poly.pdbx_seq_one_letter_code
_entity_poly.pdbx_strand_id
1 'polypeptide(L)'
;MMQLQSYAEGAWITGSGNARPIFHAVTGEKLGDVSSEGLDFKNMHSYARRRGGPALRGMTFHERGRILKELALHLSKHKKELYQLCPASGATRSDAWFDIDGGIGTLFVYASKGRRDFPNETFYLDGVAEQLSKGNTFVGRHLCVPLRGVAL
;
A
#
# COMPACT_ATOMS: atom_id res chain seq x y z
N MET A 1 26.55 11.24 -5.17
CA MET A 1 26.14 9.88 -4.80
C MET A 1 24.82 9.96 -4.05
N MET A 2 23.82 9.17 -4.41
CA MET A 2 22.48 9.24 -3.80
C MET A 2 22.43 8.35 -2.55
N GLN A 3 22.10 8.93 -1.40
CA GLN A 3 21.78 8.16 -0.20
C GLN A 3 20.26 7.95 -0.15
N LEU A 4 19.81 6.70 -0.25
CA LEU A 4 18.38 6.40 -0.24
C LEU A 4 17.82 6.64 1.16
N GLN A 5 16.73 7.40 1.21
CA GLN A 5 15.99 7.69 2.44
C GLN A 5 14.80 6.75 2.58
N SER A 6 14.49 6.39 3.82
CA SER A 6 13.24 5.71 4.17
C SER A 6 12.19 6.74 4.53
N TYR A 7 10.95 6.57 4.05
CA TYR A 7 9.83 7.39 4.54
C TYR A 7 9.23 6.73 5.79
N ALA A 8 9.45 7.32 6.96
CA ALA A 8 9.06 6.79 8.26
C ALA A 8 8.45 7.89 9.12
N GLU A 9 7.38 7.56 9.85
CA GLU A 9 6.74 8.47 10.82
C GLU A 9 6.31 9.83 10.23
N GLY A 10 6.02 9.87 8.93
CA GLY A 10 5.61 11.09 8.22
C GLY A 10 6.77 11.93 7.67
N ALA A 11 8.02 11.46 7.77
CA ALA A 11 9.21 12.17 7.33
C ALA A 11 10.16 11.29 6.51
N TRP A 12 11.00 11.91 5.69
CA TRP A 12 12.12 11.24 5.04
C TRP A 12 13.30 11.17 6.02
N ILE A 13 13.77 9.95 6.29
CA ILE A 13 14.84 9.66 7.24
C ILE A 13 15.99 8.96 6.49
N THR A 14 17.17 9.53 6.62
CA THR A 14 18.41 8.90 6.17
C THR A 14 18.88 7.91 7.23
N GLY A 15 19.04 6.63 6.88
CA GLY A 15 19.59 5.63 7.79
C GLY A 15 21.03 5.95 8.21
N SER A 16 21.37 5.65 9.46
CA SER A 16 22.70 5.83 10.02
C SER A 16 23.62 4.64 9.70
N GLY A 17 24.85 4.69 10.24
CA GLY A 17 25.74 3.53 10.32
C GLY A 17 26.20 2.97 8.98
N ASN A 18 26.39 1.65 8.94
CA ASN A 18 27.02 0.98 7.80
C ASN A 18 26.00 0.75 6.68
N ALA A 19 25.98 1.67 5.72
CA ALA A 19 25.11 1.56 4.56
C ALA A 19 25.58 0.45 3.60
N ARG A 20 24.61 -0.24 3.00
CA ARG A 20 24.84 -1.22 1.95
C ARG A 20 24.82 -0.53 0.58
N PRO A 21 25.87 -0.69 -0.25
CA PRO A 21 25.87 -0.15 -1.59
C PRO A 21 24.86 -0.90 -2.48
N ILE A 22 24.18 -0.15 -3.35
CA ILE A 22 23.34 -0.68 -4.42
C ILE A 22 24.08 -0.44 -5.74
N PHE A 23 24.17 -1.49 -6.57
CA PHE A 23 24.85 -1.45 -7.86
C PHE A 23 23.88 -1.66 -9.01
N HIS A 24 24.20 -1.07 -10.15
CA HIS A 24 23.55 -1.34 -11.42
C HIS A 24 23.93 -2.75 -11.87
N ALA A 25 22.95 -3.63 -12.05
CA ALA A 25 23.18 -5.05 -12.32
C ALA A 25 23.92 -5.32 -13.65
N VAL A 26 23.72 -4.46 -14.65
CA VAL A 26 24.39 -4.58 -15.96
C VAL A 26 25.77 -3.92 -16.01
N THR A 27 25.92 -2.67 -15.54
CA THR A 27 27.17 -1.91 -15.69
C THR A 27 28.13 -2.06 -14.51
N GLY A 28 27.65 -2.53 -13.35
CA GLY A 28 28.40 -2.57 -12.11
C GLY A 28 28.57 -1.20 -11.43
N GLU A 29 28.03 -0.12 -11.99
CA GLU A 29 28.11 1.22 -11.41
C GLU A 29 27.37 1.28 -10.06
N LYS A 30 27.97 1.95 -9.07
CA LYS A 30 27.30 2.18 -7.78
C LYS A 30 26.23 3.26 -7.93
N LEU A 31 24.97 2.89 -7.72
CA LEU A 31 23.81 3.78 -7.81
C LEU A 31 23.61 4.61 -6.54
N GLY A 32 23.89 4.02 -5.40
CA GLY A 32 23.68 4.66 -4.11
C GLY A 32 23.95 3.74 -2.93
N ASP A 33 23.54 4.21 -1.77
CA ASP A 33 23.67 3.48 -0.51
C ASP A 33 22.32 3.44 0.21
N VAL A 34 22.00 2.31 0.84
CA VAL A 34 20.79 2.13 1.63
C VAL A 34 21.14 1.65 3.03
N SER A 35 20.50 2.24 4.04
CA SER A 35 20.57 1.79 5.42
C SER A 35 19.22 1.98 6.09
N SER A 36 18.85 1.04 6.95
CA SER A 36 17.74 1.17 7.89
C SER A 36 18.22 1.27 9.35
N GLU A 37 19.53 1.32 9.57
CA GLU A 37 20.08 1.50 10.91
C GLU A 37 19.67 2.86 11.47
N GLY A 38 19.37 2.92 12.77
CA GLY A 38 18.87 4.12 13.43
C GLY A 38 17.36 4.37 13.28
N LEU A 39 16.63 3.61 12.44
CA LEU A 39 15.17 3.69 12.40
C LEU A 39 14.55 3.00 13.62
N ASP A 40 13.61 3.70 14.27
CA ASP A 40 12.83 3.15 15.38
C ASP A 40 11.60 2.40 14.85
N PHE A 41 11.78 1.11 14.52
CA PHE A 41 10.69 0.26 14.04
C PHE A 41 9.50 0.15 15.01
N LYS A 42 9.75 0.28 16.32
CA LYS A 42 8.68 0.27 17.33
C LYS A 42 7.82 1.51 17.21
N ASN A 43 8.44 2.69 17.05
CA ASN A 43 7.71 3.94 16.83
C ASN A 43 7.06 3.99 15.45
N MET A 44 7.71 3.50 14.39
CA MET A 44 7.08 3.36 13.07
C MET A 44 5.78 2.54 13.13
N HIS A 45 5.82 1.38 13.80
CA HIS A 45 4.64 0.55 14.02
C HIS A 45 3.58 1.27 14.87
N SER A 46 3.98 1.95 15.95
CA SER A 46 3.08 2.74 16.79
C SER A 46 2.41 3.88 16.00
N TYR A 47 3.18 4.59 15.17
CA TYR A 47 2.73 5.68 14.32
C TYR A 47 1.71 5.18 13.30
N ALA A 48 2.01 4.08 12.60
CA ALA A 48 1.10 3.47 11.65
C ALA A 48 -0.24 3.08 12.32
N ARG A 49 -0.20 2.53 13.54
CA ARG A 49 -1.41 2.17 14.30
C ARG A 49 -2.21 3.36 14.83
N ARG A 50 -1.54 4.42 15.27
CA ARG A 50 -2.16 5.58 15.94
C ARG A 50 -2.59 6.67 14.97
N ARG A 51 -1.92 6.80 13.82
CA ARG A 51 -2.21 7.81 12.80
C ARG A 51 -2.81 7.19 11.54
N GLY A 52 -2.08 6.29 10.88
CA GLY A 52 -2.50 5.69 9.60
C GLY A 52 -3.77 4.84 9.73
N GLY A 53 -3.83 3.98 10.75
CA GLY A 53 -4.96 3.08 10.99
C GLY A 53 -6.29 3.81 11.14
N PRO A 54 -6.45 4.75 12.11
CA PRO A 54 -7.67 5.52 12.26
C PRO A 54 -8.06 6.31 11.01
N ALA A 55 -7.09 6.90 10.32
CA ALA A 55 -7.36 7.63 9.07
C ALA A 55 -7.97 6.72 7.99
N LEU A 56 -7.41 5.52 7.78
CA LEU A 56 -7.92 4.58 6.77
C LEU A 56 -9.22 3.88 7.18
N ARG A 57 -9.39 3.58 8.48
CA ARG A 57 -10.61 2.94 9.00
C ARG A 57 -11.79 3.89 9.12
N GLY A 58 -11.53 5.19 9.22
CA GLY A 58 -12.58 6.21 9.16
C GLY A 58 -13.18 6.37 7.75
N MET A 59 -12.50 5.86 6.72
CA MET A 59 -12.97 5.93 5.34
C MET A 59 -13.90 4.77 4.99
N THR A 60 -14.83 4.99 4.06
CA THR A 60 -15.63 3.91 3.46
C THR A 60 -14.78 3.08 2.47
N PHE A 61 -15.28 1.90 2.06
CA PHE A 61 -14.64 1.15 0.97
C PHE A 61 -14.55 1.96 -0.32
N HIS A 62 -15.55 2.79 -0.62
CA HIS A 62 -15.58 3.58 -1.84
C HIS A 62 -14.56 4.70 -1.81
N GLU A 63 -14.39 5.37 -0.68
CA GLU A 63 -13.36 6.40 -0.48
C GLU A 63 -11.96 5.82 -0.61
N ARG A 64 -11.68 4.68 0.02
CA ARG A 64 -10.41 3.97 -0.18
C ARG A 64 -10.21 3.57 -1.64
N GLY A 65 -11.26 3.11 -2.31
CA GLY A 65 -11.23 2.81 -3.75
C GLY A 65 -10.91 4.03 -4.62
N ARG A 66 -11.39 5.23 -4.26
CA ARG A 66 -11.04 6.48 -4.94
C ARG A 66 -9.56 6.83 -4.76
N ILE A 67 -9.03 6.72 -3.53
CA ILE A 67 -7.61 6.96 -3.25
C ILE A 67 -6.73 6.00 -4.07
N LEU A 68 -7.08 4.71 -4.14
CA LEU A 68 -6.35 3.75 -4.97
C LEU A 68 -6.38 4.11 -6.46
N LYS A 69 -7.52 4.61 -6.96
CA LYS A 69 -7.64 5.11 -8.35
C LYS A 69 -6.74 6.32 -8.58
N GLU A 70 -6.73 7.27 -7.65
CA GLU A 70 -5.90 8.48 -7.72
C GLU A 70 -4.41 8.12 -7.72
N LEU A 71 -3.99 7.19 -6.87
CA LEU A 71 -2.64 6.66 -6.86
C LEU A 71 -2.28 5.99 -8.19
N ALA A 72 -3.15 5.14 -8.73
CA ALA A 72 -2.93 4.49 -10.01
C ALA A 72 -2.77 5.51 -11.15
N LEU A 73 -3.60 6.56 -11.17
CA LEU A 73 -3.52 7.66 -12.13
C LEU A 73 -2.23 8.47 -11.98
N HIS A 74 -1.79 8.71 -10.74
CA HIS A 74 -0.54 9.39 -10.46
C HIS A 74 0.65 8.56 -10.99
N LEU A 75 0.75 7.28 -10.63
CA LEU A 75 1.80 6.38 -11.11
C LEU A 75 1.79 6.24 -12.65
N SER A 76 0.60 6.20 -13.26
CA SER A 76 0.46 6.16 -14.73
C SER A 76 1.10 7.36 -15.42
N LYS A 77 1.00 8.55 -14.82
CA LYS A 77 1.63 9.78 -15.35
C LYS A 77 3.15 9.74 -15.26
N HIS A 78 3.68 9.11 -14.21
CA HIS A 78 5.12 9.03 -13.93
C HIS A 78 5.78 7.73 -14.39
N LYS A 79 5.06 6.84 -15.08
CA LYS A 79 5.58 5.51 -15.43
C LYS A 79 6.83 5.54 -16.31
N LYS A 80 7.03 6.60 -17.10
CA LYS A 80 8.26 6.78 -17.90
C LYS A 80 9.51 6.84 -17.01
N GLU A 81 9.43 7.55 -15.89
CA GLU A 81 10.52 7.65 -14.92
C GLU A 81 10.79 6.29 -14.27
N LEU A 82 9.73 5.56 -13.91
CA LEU A 82 9.85 4.19 -13.38
C LEU A 82 10.56 3.27 -14.39
N TYR A 83 10.18 3.34 -15.66
CA TYR A 83 10.80 2.56 -16.73
C TYR A 83 12.27 2.89 -16.96
N GLN A 84 12.70 4.13 -16.69
CA GLN A 84 14.10 4.54 -16.80
C GLN A 84 14.96 3.92 -15.69
N LEU A 85 14.36 3.54 -14.55
CA LEU A 85 15.08 2.92 -13.44
C LEU A 85 15.24 1.39 -13.61
N CYS A 86 14.32 0.71 -14.30
CA CYS A 86 14.33 -0.75 -14.44
C CYS A 86 15.61 -1.36 -15.06
N PRO A 87 16.28 -0.76 -16.06
CA PRO A 87 17.54 -1.31 -16.58
C PRO A 87 18.61 -1.49 -15.51
N ALA A 88 18.56 -0.67 -14.44
CA ALA A 88 19.48 -0.76 -13.32
C ALA A 88 19.35 -2.08 -12.54
N SER A 89 18.19 -2.73 -12.58
CA SER A 89 17.99 -4.07 -12.02
C SER A 89 18.29 -5.20 -13.01
N GLY A 90 18.72 -4.88 -14.24
CA GLY A 90 18.92 -5.86 -15.32
C GLY A 90 17.63 -6.32 -16.01
N ALA A 91 16.49 -5.70 -15.70
CA ALA A 91 15.21 -6.04 -16.30
C ALA A 91 15.12 -5.58 -17.76
N THR A 92 14.53 -6.42 -18.62
CA THR A 92 14.17 -6.00 -19.98
C THR A 92 12.93 -5.09 -19.95
N ARG A 93 12.61 -4.48 -21.09
CA ARG A 93 11.40 -3.67 -21.24
C ARG A 93 10.12 -4.48 -20.96
N SER A 94 10.13 -5.77 -21.29
CA SER A 94 9.00 -6.68 -21.07
C SER A 94 8.86 -7.03 -19.58
N ASP A 95 9.97 -7.32 -18.90
CA ASP A 95 9.96 -7.63 -17.46
C ASP A 95 9.47 -6.42 -16.66
N ALA A 96 9.98 -5.23 -17.01
CA ALA A 96 9.55 -3.96 -16.40
C ALA A 96 8.06 -3.67 -16.65
N TRP A 97 7.50 -4.13 -17.76
CA TRP A 97 6.07 -3.94 -18.05
C TRP A 97 5.18 -4.73 -17.10
N PHE A 98 5.56 -5.97 -16.77
CA PHE A 98 4.84 -6.75 -15.77
C PHE A 98 4.88 -6.11 -14.38
N ASP A 99 6.03 -5.57 -13.98
CA ASP A 99 6.19 -4.92 -12.67
C ASP A 99 5.41 -3.59 -12.60
N ILE A 100 5.64 -2.69 -13.56
CA ILE A 100 5.07 -1.33 -13.54
C ILE A 100 3.62 -1.30 -13.98
N ASP A 101 3.32 -1.70 -15.22
CA ASP A 101 1.94 -1.62 -15.73
C ASP A 101 1.06 -2.69 -15.06
N GLY A 102 1.61 -3.85 -14.67
CA GLY A 102 0.90 -4.84 -13.86
C GLY A 102 0.57 -4.36 -12.45
N GLY A 103 1.49 -3.69 -11.76
CA GLY A 103 1.24 -3.06 -10.46
C GLY A 103 0.18 -1.95 -10.54
N ILE A 104 0.28 -1.07 -11.54
CA ILE A 104 -0.72 -0.02 -11.81
C ILE A 104 -2.09 -0.63 -12.13
N GLY A 105 -2.14 -1.66 -12.98
CA GLY A 105 -3.36 -2.38 -13.31
C GLY A 105 -4.02 -3.01 -12.09
N THR A 106 -3.21 -3.58 -11.19
CA THR A 106 -3.68 -4.16 -9.92
C THR A 106 -4.35 -3.10 -9.04
N LEU A 107 -3.78 -1.90 -8.94
CA LEU A 107 -4.40 -0.78 -8.22
C LEU A 107 -5.76 -0.39 -8.83
N PHE A 108 -5.88 -0.32 -10.16
CA PHE A 108 -7.17 -0.07 -10.82
C PHE A 108 -8.20 -1.16 -10.55
N VAL A 109 -7.78 -2.43 -10.54
CA VAL A 109 -8.67 -3.56 -10.20
C VAL A 109 -9.21 -3.39 -8.78
N TYR A 110 -8.35 -3.16 -7.79
CA TYR A 110 -8.79 -2.98 -6.40
C TYR A 110 -9.64 -1.71 -6.21
N ALA A 111 -9.29 -0.61 -6.87
CA ALA A 111 -10.09 0.60 -6.89
C ALA A 111 -11.51 0.36 -7.45
N SER A 112 -11.62 -0.46 -8.49
CA SER A 112 -12.91 -0.83 -9.07
C SER A 112 -13.70 -1.77 -8.17
N LYS A 113 -13.07 -2.81 -7.62
CA LYS A 113 -13.72 -3.76 -6.70
C LYS A 113 -14.26 -3.04 -5.47
N GLY A 114 -13.47 -2.16 -4.86
CA GLY A 114 -13.87 -1.37 -3.69
C GLY A 114 -15.12 -0.50 -3.90
N ARG A 115 -15.47 -0.16 -5.15
CA ARG A 115 -16.68 0.61 -5.48
C ARG A 115 -17.84 -0.24 -5.99
N ARG A 116 -17.58 -1.31 -6.72
CA ARG A 116 -18.62 -2.16 -7.32
C ARG A 116 -19.11 -3.25 -6.38
N ASP A 117 -18.19 -3.84 -5.63
CA ASP A 117 -18.42 -5.10 -4.91
C ASP A 117 -18.59 -4.87 -3.41
N PHE A 118 -18.26 -3.66 -2.91
CA PHE A 118 -18.33 -3.31 -1.49
C PHE A 118 -19.31 -2.16 -1.24
N PRO A 119 -19.90 -2.08 -0.02
CA PRO A 119 -20.79 -0.99 0.36
C PRO A 119 -20.03 0.33 0.52
N ASN A 120 -20.75 1.45 0.40
CA ASN A 120 -20.21 2.76 0.76
C ASN A 120 -20.24 2.96 2.28
N GLU A 121 -19.65 2.03 3.03
CA GLU A 121 -19.62 1.98 4.49
C GLU A 121 -18.21 1.66 4.99
N THR A 122 -17.97 1.85 6.28
CA THR A 122 -16.68 1.50 6.93
C THR A 122 -16.60 0.02 7.33
N PHE A 123 -17.70 -0.72 7.21
CA PHE A 123 -17.84 -2.14 7.53
C PHE A 123 -18.51 -2.89 6.37
N TYR A 124 -18.34 -4.21 6.34
CA TYR A 124 -18.94 -5.08 5.32
C TYR A 124 -19.96 -6.00 6.00
N LEU A 125 -21.17 -6.12 5.45
CA LEU A 125 -22.17 -7.06 5.94
C LEU A 125 -21.85 -8.45 5.39
N ASP A 126 -21.66 -9.40 6.28
CA ASP A 126 -21.37 -10.79 5.94
C ASP A 126 -22.65 -11.63 6.02
N GLY A 127 -22.99 -12.30 4.92
CA GLY A 127 -24.20 -13.12 4.81
C GLY A 127 -25.51 -12.34 4.91
N VAL A 128 -26.62 -13.06 5.11
CA VAL A 128 -27.97 -12.51 5.34
C VAL A 128 -28.26 -12.33 6.84
N ALA A 129 -29.41 -11.75 7.21
CA ALA A 129 -29.79 -11.67 8.62
C ALA A 129 -30.24 -13.04 9.11
N GLU A 130 -29.81 -13.41 10.32
CA GLU A 130 -30.15 -14.67 10.96
C GLU A 130 -31.34 -14.47 11.89
N GLN A 131 -32.39 -15.26 11.72
CA GLN A 131 -33.54 -15.22 12.60
C GLN A 131 -33.20 -15.90 13.93
N LEU A 132 -33.26 -15.13 15.03
CA LEU A 132 -32.93 -15.62 16.38
C LEU A 132 -34.15 -15.76 17.29
N SER A 133 -35.35 -15.59 16.73
CA SER A 133 -36.63 -15.71 17.46
C SER A 133 -37.75 -16.21 16.55
N LYS A 134 -38.71 -16.95 17.12
CA LYS A 134 -39.81 -17.58 16.37
C LYS A 134 -40.73 -16.59 15.62
N GLY A 135 -40.82 -15.34 16.08
CA GLY A 135 -41.65 -14.28 15.49
C GLY A 135 -40.88 -13.21 14.72
N ASN A 136 -39.58 -13.41 14.46
CA ASN A 136 -38.72 -12.43 13.80
C ASN A 136 -38.60 -11.08 14.55
N THR A 137 -38.86 -11.07 15.86
CA THR A 137 -38.71 -9.90 16.75
C THR A 137 -37.26 -9.65 17.15
N PHE A 138 -36.38 -10.63 16.92
CA PHE A 138 -34.96 -10.60 17.20
C PHE A 138 -34.19 -11.32 16.09
N VAL A 139 -33.18 -10.65 15.54
CA VAL A 139 -32.33 -11.12 14.44
C VAL A 139 -30.86 -10.79 14.73
N GLY A 140 -29.96 -11.60 14.20
CA GLY A 140 -28.52 -11.37 14.20
C GLY A 140 -28.01 -10.98 12.81
N ARG A 141 -26.88 -10.28 12.76
CA ARG A 141 -26.17 -10.01 11.50
C ARG A 141 -24.68 -9.99 11.74
N HIS A 142 -23.94 -10.69 10.88
CA HIS A 142 -22.49 -10.64 10.89
C HIS A 142 -21.98 -9.45 10.09
N LEU A 143 -20.92 -8.83 10.60
CA LEU A 143 -20.24 -7.74 9.91
C LEU A 143 -18.73 -7.87 10.09
N CYS A 144 -18.00 -7.62 9.02
CA CYS A 144 -16.55 -7.49 9.05
C CYS A 144 -16.19 -6.03 9.32
N VAL A 145 -15.44 -5.79 10.39
CA VAL A 145 -14.84 -4.50 10.69
C VAL A 145 -13.35 -4.47 10.31
N PRO A 146 -12.79 -3.30 10.00
CA PRO A 146 -11.37 -3.24 9.68
C PRO A 146 -10.48 -3.56 10.89
N LEU A 147 -9.40 -4.30 10.64
CA LEU A 147 -8.41 -4.67 11.67
C LEU A 147 -7.71 -3.44 12.27
N ARG A 148 -7.37 -3.52 13.56
CA ARG A 148 -6.69 -2.43 14.29
C ARG A 148 -5.15 -2.51 14.25
N GLY A 149 -4.62 -3.53 13.59
CA GLY A 149 -3.18 -3.76 13.41
C GLY A 149 -2.59 -3.05 12.22
N VAL A 150 -1.35 -3.42 11.90
CA VAL A 150 -0.60 -3.05 10.69
C VAL A 150 -0.25 -4.35 9.99
N ALA A 151 -0.33 -4.38 8.66
CA ALA A 151 0.19 -5.51 7.88
C ALA A 151 1.72 -5.50 7.95
N LEU A 152 2.33 -6.63 8.32
CA LEU A 152 3.77 -6.83 8.40
C LEU A 152 4.22 -7.78 7.31
#